data_AF-F3C691-F1
#
_entry.id   AF-F3C691-F1
#
_cell.length_a   1.000
_cell.length_b   1.000
_cell.length_c   1.000
_cell.angle_alpha   90.00
_cell.angle_beta   90.00
_cell.angle_gamma   90.00
#
_symmetry.space_group_name_H-M   'P 1'
#
loop_
_entity.id
_entity.type
_entity.pdbx_description
1 polymer ?
#
loop_
_entity_poly.entity_id
_entity_poly.type
_entity_poly.pdbx_seq_one_letter_code
_entity_poly.pdbx_strand_id
1 'polypeptide(L)'
;SPMIPLMFMGDEWAASEPFLFFTSHHGELADAVREGRRKEFADFAAFADPEKREHIPDPNDIKTFEASRPAFSAVDLDTDKGLDHRSWVDFYTQLLALRHKEIMPRLPGARFLKTDILGDKAVSARWVLGDGSELRIDLNLSEQAVDAPPQQNARQIFSSAAKSSELSPQAILNPYTAIVSLTASDVLEEQDEQ
;
A
#
# COMPACT_ATOMS: atom_id res chain seq x y z
N SER A 1 4.96 -7.62 2.39
CA SER A 1 4.47 -8.99 2.09
C SER A 1 5.46 -9.73 1.18
N PRO A 2 5.35 -11.06 0.99
CA PRO A 2 6.25 -11.81 0.12
C PRO A 2 6.07 -11.54 -1.39
N MET A 3 4.85 -11.18 -1.82
CA MET A 3 4.54 -10.84 -3.21
C MET A 3 5.41 -9.69 -3.73
N ILE A 4 5.59 -9.62 -5.06
CA ILE A 4 6.35 -8.54 -5.71
C ILE A 4 5.47 -7.28 -5.73
N PRO A 5 5.89 -6.18 -5.07
CA PRO A 5 5.15 -4.93 -5.08
C PRO A 5 5.35 -4.22 -6.42
N LEU A 6 4.31 -3.53 -6.88
CA LEU A 6 4.35 -2.54 -7.95
C LEU A 6 3.94 -1.20 -7.35
N MET A 7 4.72 -0.17 -7.61
CA MET A 7 4.43 1.21 -7.23
C MET A 7 4.15 2.04 -8.47
N PHE A 8 3.30 3.05 -8.35
CA PHE A 8 3.09 4.05 -9.38
C PHE A 8 4.02 5.25 -9.17
N MET A 9 4.34 5.97 -10.24
CA MET A 9 5.21 7.14 -10.16
C MET A 9 4.58 8.20 -9.25
N GLY A 10 5.30 8.61 -8.20
CA GLY A 10 4.83 9.60 -7.25
C GLY A 10 4.17 9.06 -5.99
N ASP A 11 3.94 7.74 -5.90
CA ASP A 11 3.50 7.12 -4.64
C ASP A 11 4.52 7.39 -3.52
N GLU A 12 5.80 7.40 -3.85
CA GLU A 12 6.91 7.53 -2.91
C GLU A 12 6.98 8.89 -2.20
N TRP A 13 6.34 9.93 -2.76
CA TRP A 13 6.20 11.23 -2.09
C TRP A 13 4.73 11.61 -1.88
N ALA A 14 3.76 10.72 -2.13
CA ALA A 14 2.33 11.04 -2.17
C ALA A 14 2.02 12.22 -3.10
N ALA A 15 2.31 12.05 -4.39
CA ALA A 15 1.95 12.99 -5.43
C ALA A 15 0.45 13.35 -5.34
N SER A 16 0.16 14.65 -5.37
CA SER A 16 -1.22 15.15 -5.30
C SER A 16 -1.89 15.22 -6.68
N GLU A 17 -1.09 15.11 -7.73
CA GLU A 17 -1.51 15.21 -9.11
C GLU A 17 -2.27 13.95 -9.54
N PRO A 18 -3.42 14.07 -10.23
CA PRO A 18 -4.12 12.91 -10.77
C PRO A 18 -3.34 12.29 -11.93
N PHE A 19 -3.44 10.99 -12.14
CA PHE A 19 -3.01 10.38 -13.40
C PHE A 19 -4.20 10.19 -14.33
N LEU A 20 -4.43 11.15 -15.23
CA LEU A 20 -5.55 11.15 -16.17
C LEU A 20 -5.23 10.33 -17.42
N PHE A 21 -6.27 9.89 -18.13
CA PHE A 21 -6.11 9.36 -19.47
C PHE A 21 -5.96 10.51 -20.46
N PHE A 22 -4.82 10.57 -21.17
CA PHE A 22 -4.53 11.61 -22.17
C PHE A 22 -3.99 11.00 -23.47
N THR A 23 -4.26 11.67 -24.58
CA THR A 23 -3.86 11.31 -25.94
C THR A 23 -3.48 12.56 -26.74
N SER A 24 -2.91 12.39 -27.94
CA SER A 24 -2.60 13.49 -28.86
C SER A 24 -3.10 13.15 -30.27
N HIS A 25 -4.38 12.79 -30.37
CA HIS A 25 -5.03 12.52 -31.65
C HIS A 25 -5.64 13.80 -32.22
N HIS A 26 -5.88 13.79 -33.52
CA HIS A 26 -6.45 14.93 -34.25
C HIS A 26 -7.59 14.47 -35.16
N GLY A 27 -8.44 15.41 -35.58
CA GLY A 27 -9.57 15.14 -36.47
C GLY A 27 -10.57 14.15 -35.88
N GLU A 28 -11.19 13.35 -36.74
CA GLU A 28 -12.27 12.42 -36.35
C GLU A 28 -11.86 11.42 -35.27
N LEU A 29 -10.57 11.05 -35.20
CA LEU A 29 -10.07 10.16 -34.15
C LEU A 29 -10.07 10.81 -32.77
N ALA A 30 -9.79 12.13 -32.69
CA ALA A 30 -9.85 12.85 -31.41
C ALA A 30 -11.28 12.87 -30.87
N ASP A 31 -12.25 13.13 -31.75
CA ASP A 31 -13.67 13.14 -31.39
C ASP A 31 -14.17 11.75 -30.97
N ALA A 32 -13.76 10.71 -31.71
CA ALA A 32 -14.09 9.33 -31.39
C ALA A 32 -13.52 8.89 -30.03
N VAL A 33 -12.27 9.26 -29.72
CA VAL A 33 -11.63 8.95 -28.42
C VAL A 33 -12.31 9.70 -27.28
N ARG A 34 -12.61 10.99 -27.46
CA ARG A 34 -13.29 11.81 -26.43
C ARG A 34 -14.67 11.25 -26.12
N GLU A 35 -15.47 10.96 -27.15
CA GLU A 35 -16.82 10.44 -26.98
C GLU A 35 -16.82 9.00 -26.46
N GLY A 36 -15.90 8.16 -26.94
CA GLY A 36 -15.67 6.82 -26.41
C GLY A 36 -15.39 6.84 -24.91
N ARG A 37 -14.49 7.73 -24.47
CA ARG A 37 -14.14 7.87 -23.05
C ARG A 37 -15.34 8.31 -22.21
N ARG A 38 -16.12 9.29 -22.67
CA ARG A 38 -17.34 9.74 -21.98
C ARG A 38 -18.39 8.64 -21.85
N LYS A 39 -18.50 7.77 -22.86
CA LYS A 39 -19.41 6.60 -22.83
C LYS A 39 -18.93 5.53 -21.86
N GLU A 40 -17.64 5.18 -21.86
CA GLU A 40 -17.07 4.22 -20.90
C GLU A 40 -17.31 4.63 -19.44
N PHE A 41 -17.25 5.93 -19.16
CA PHE A 41 -17.49 6.44 -17.80
C PHE A 41 -18.96 6.44 -17.36
N ALA A 42 -19.92 6.25 -18.28
CA ALA A 42 -21.33 6.12 -17.90
C ALA A 42 -21.59 4.88 -17.02
N ASP A 43 -20.74 3.87 -17.11
CA ASP A 43 -20.84 2.64 -16.33
C ASP A 43 -20.17 2.74 -14.93
N PHE A 44 -19.43 3.83 -14.66
CA PHE A 44 -18.77 4.04 -13.37
C PHE A 44 -19.64 4.91 -12.45
N ALA A 45 -19.96 4.40 -11.26
CA ALA A 45 -20.83 5.07 -10.28
C ALA A 45 -20.38 6.50 -9.90
N ALA A 46 -19.07 6.79 -9.94
CA ALA A 46 -18.52 8.12 -9.67
C ALA A 46 -18.88 9.17 -10.75
N PHE A 47 -19.26 8.74 -11.95
CA PHE A 47 -19.58 9.56 -13.12
C PHE A 47 -20.97 9.26 -13.70
N ALA A 48 -21.85 8.60 -12.93
CA ALA A 48 -23.22 8.31 -13.36
C ALA A 48 -24.06 9.59 -13.59
N ASP A 49 -23.66 10.70 -12.94
CA ASP A 49 -24.27 12.02 -13.11
C ASP A 49 -23.91 12.61 -14.50
N PRO A 50 -24.91 12.91 -15.36
CA PRO A 50 -24.70 13.58 -16.64
C PRO A 50 -23.88 14.87 -16.55
N GLU A 51 -24.06 15.69 -15.52
CA GLU A 51 -23.31 16.95 -15.38
C GLU A 51 -21.82 16.68 -15.09
N LYS A 52 -21.52 15.65 -14.30
CA LYS A 52 -20.12 15.22 -14.05
C LYS A 52 -19.47 14.61 -15.29
N ARG A 53 -20.24 14.03 -16.22
CA ARG A 53 -19.72 13.50 -17.49
C ARG A 53 -19.28 14.60 -18.44
N GLU A 54 -19.98 15.73 -18.45
CA GLU A 54 -19.56 16.91 -19.23
C GLU A 54 -18.25 17.51 -18.70
N HIS A 55 -18.00 17.38 -17.39
CA HIS A 55 -16.77 17.80 -16.73
C HIS A 55 -15.60 16.80 -16.80
N ILE A 56 -15.76 15.65 -17.47
CA ILE A 56 -14.63 14.73 -17.71
C ILE A 56 -13.58 15.46 -18.57
N PRO A 57 -12.32 15.56 -18.12
CA PRO A 57 -11.25 16.20 -18.89
C PRO A 57 -11.12 15.58 -20.29
N ASP A 58 -11.00 16.42 -21.32
CA ASP A 58 -10.78 15.96 -22.69
C ASP A 58 -9.41 15.28 -22.78
N PRO A 59 -9.31 14.00 -23.17
CA PRO A 59 -8.04 13.32 -23.30
C PRO A 59 -7.06 14.02 -24.25
N ASN A 60 -7.55 14.73 -25.26
CA ASN A 60 -6.70 15.43 -26.24
C ASN A 60 -6.37 16.88 -25.86
N ASP A 61 -6.91 17.41 -24.75
CA ASP A 61 -6.50 18.72 -24.25
C ASP A 61 -5.14 18.59 -23.54
N ILE A 62 -4.19 19.46 -23.91
CA ILE A 62 -2.86 19.52 -23.31
C ILE A 62 -2.92 19.68 -21.79
N LYS A 63 -3.96 20.37 -21.27
CA LYS A 63 -4.15 20.56 -19.82
C LYS A 63 -4.37 19.23 -19.09
N THR A 64 -4.94 18.23 -19.74
CA THR A 64 -5.14 16.88 -19.17
C THR A 64 -3.81 16.17 -18.96
N PHE A 65 -2.89 16.30 -19.93
CA PHE A 65 -1.52 15.83 -19.79
C PHE A 65 -0.75 16.64 -18.73
N GLU A 66 -0.82 17.97 -18.78
CA GLU A 66 -0.10 18.85 -17.84
C GLU A 66 -0.53 18.62 -16.39
N ALA A 67 -1.82 18.42 -16.14
CA ALA A 67 -2.35 18.07 -14.82
C ALA A 67 -1.86 16.71 -14.31
N SER A 68 -1.41 15.82 -15.20
CA SER A 68 -0.90 14.48 -14.86
C SER A 68 0.61 14.41 -14.69
N ARG A 69 1.31 15.54 -14.79
CA ARG A 69 2.76 15.60 -14.61
C ARG A 69 3.07 15.62 -13.11
N PRO A 70 3.79 14.60 -12.58
CA PRO A 70 4.10 14.59 -11.16
C PRO A 70 4.98 15.80 -10.78
N ALA A 71 4.63 16.47 -9.69
CA ALA A 71 5.33 17.66 -9.23
C ALA A 71 6.60 17.28 -8.45
N PHE A 72 7.68 16.93 -9.16
CA PHE A 72 8.94 16.48 -8.53
C PHE A 72 9.52 17.47 -7.51
N SER A 73 9.36 18.78 -7.72
CA SER A 73 9.84 19.81 -6.79
C SER A 73 9.06 19.86 -5.47
N ALA A 74 7.92 19.17 -5.36
CA ALA A 74 7.12 19.14 -4.14
C ALA A 74 7.89 18.50 -2.97
N VAL A 75 8.83 17.59 -3.24
CA VAL A 75 9.72 17.00 -2.22
C VAL A 75 10.69 18.01 -1.60
N ASP A 76 10.95 19.13 -2.29
CA ASP A 76 11.83 20.18 -1.78
C ASP A 76 11.12 21.14 -0.82
N LEU A 77 9.79 21.17 -0.87
CA LEU A 77 8.95 22.00 -0.02
C LEU A 77 8.77 21.35 1.36
N ASP A 78 8.64 22.17 2.41
CA ASP A 78 8.33 21.66 3.75
C ASP A 78 6.93 21.03 3.79
N THR A 79 5.97 21.61 3.05
CA THR A 79 4.64 21.05 2.79
C THR A 79 4.12 21.54 1.44
N ASP A 80 3.29 20.75 0.76
CA ASP A 80 2.46 21.21 -0.37
C ASP A 80 1.05 20.60 -0.26
N LYS A 81 0.02 21.46 -0.41
CA LYS A 81 -1.40 21.12 -0.16
C LYS A 81 -1.66 20.38 1.15
N GLY A 82 -0.85 20.64 2.18
CA GLY A 82 -0.95 20.01 3.51
C GLY A 82 -0.31 18.62 3.60
N LEU A 83 0.42 18.17 2.57
CA LEU A 83 1.19 16.93 2.58
C LEU A 83 2.66 17.21 2.88
N ASP A 84 3.23 16.40 3.76
CA ASP A 84 4.67 16.34 4.00
C ASP A 84 5.28 15.26 3.09
N HIS A 85 5.69 15.68 1.90
CA HIS A 85 6.26 14.82 0.87
C HIS A 85 7.56 14.13 1.31
N ARG A 86 8.37 14.78 2.16
CA ARG A 86 9.64 14.22 2.66
C ARG A 86 9.39 13.05 3.60
N SER A 87 8.43 13.19 4.51
CA SER A 87 8.03 12.08 5.40
C SER A 87 7.58 10.84 4.62
N TRP A 88 6.92 11.03 3.47
CA TRP A 88 6.56 9.91 2.58
C TRP A 88 7.79 9.25 1.94
N VAL A 89 8.75 10.04 1.46
CA VAL A 89 9.99 9.50 0.88
C VAL A 89 10.79 8.69 1.91
N ASP A 90 10.91 9.21 3.13
CA ASP A 90 11.58 8.52 4.23
C ASP A 90 10.86 7.22 4.59
N PHE A 91 9.54 7.25 4.65
CA PHE A 91 8.69 6.09 4.90
C PHE A 91 8.90 4.98 3.85
N TYR A 92 8.82 5.31 2.56
CA TYR A 92 9.04 4.34 1.49
C TYR A 92 10.47 3.80 1.47
N THR A 93 11.46 4.67 1.70
CA THR A 93 12.87 4.27 1.80
C THR A 93 13.09 3.26 2.93
N GLN A 94 12.48 3.51 4.10
CA GLN A 94 12.53 2.58 5.23
C GLN A 94 11.88 1.23 4.88
N LEU A 95 10.69 1.23 4.25
CA LEU A 95 9.99 0.00 3.87
C LEU A 95 10.77 -0.82 2.84
N LEU A 96 11.38 -0.17 1.84
CA LEU A 96 12.22 -0.85 0.84
C LEU A 96 13.48 -1.43 1.47
N ALA A 97 14.14 -0.70 2.37
CA ALA A 97 15.30 -1.19 3.11
C ALA A 97 14.93 -2.41 3.98
N LEU A 98 13.79 -2.36 4.69
CA LEU A 98 13.26 -3.49 5.46
C LEU A 98 12.95 -4.68 4.56
N ARG A 99 12.27 -4.47 3.43
CA ARG A 99 11.97 -5.52 2.46
C ARG A 99 13.26 -6.19 1.97
N HIS A 100 14.26 -5.39 1.59
CA HIS A 100 15.53 -5.89 1.10
C HIS A 100 16.28 -6.71 2.16
N LYS A 101 16.30 -6.23 3.41
CA LYS A 101 17.02 -6.89 4.51
C LYS A 101 16.30 -8.13 5.05
N GLU A 102 14.99 -8.04 5.25
CA GLU A 102 14.23 -9.01 6.05
C GLU A 102 13.36 -9.94 5.21
N ILE A 103 12.92 -9.55 4.01
CA ILE A 103 11.98 -10.34 3.22
C ILE A 103 12.69 -11.00 2.05
N MET A 104 13.41 -10.23 1.24
CA MET A 104 14.02 -10.71 -0.01
C MET A 104 14.90 -11.96 0.14
N PRO A 105 15.78 -12.08 1.15
CA PRO A 105 16.63 -13.26 1.32
C PRO A 105 15.83 -14.55 1.59
N ARG A 106 14.61 -14.40 2.10
CA ARG A 106 13.74 -15.49 2.55
C ARG A 106 12.59 -15.76 1.57
N LEU A 107 12.56 -15.11 0.40
CA LEU A 107 11.49 -15.28 -0.59
C LEU A 107 11.48 -16.65 -1.29
N PRO A 108 12.63 -17.26 -1.66
CA PRO A 108 12.61 -18.55 -2.35
C PRO A 108 11.94 -19.62 -1.49
N GLY A 109 10.85 -20.22 -1.97
CA GLY A 109 10.09 -21.22 -1.20
C GLY A 109 9.07 -20.63 -0.21
N ALA A 110 8.94 -19.30 -0.13
CA ALA A 110 7.91 -18.67 0.67
C ALA A 110 6.50 -19.05 0.18
N ARG A 111 5.61 -19.37 1.11
CA ARG A 111 4.24 -19.80 0.84
C ARG A 111 3.25 -19.13 1.77
N PHE A 112 2.06 -18.88 1.25
CA PHE A 112 0.94 -18.43 2.07
C PHE A 112 0.59 -19.51 3.09
N LEU A 113 0.33 -19.09 4.33
CA LEU A 113 -0.07 -19.97 5.42
C LEU A 113 -1.57 -19.86 5.66
N LYS A 114 -2.02 -18.69 6.16
CA LYS A 114 -3.43 -18.42 6.42
C LYS A 114 -3.70 -16.93 6.63
N THR A 115 -4.98 -16.61 6.66
CA THR A 115 -5.51 -15.29 7.03
C THR A 115 -6.61 -15.46 8.07
N ASP A 116 -6.63 -14.57 9.06
CA ASP A 116 -7.66 -14.47 10.08
C ASP A 116 -8.34 -13.11 9.94
N ILE A 117 -9.67 -13.10 9.85
CA ILE A 117 -10.47 -11.88 9.82
C ILE A 117 -10.67 -11.43 11.26
N LEU A 118 -10.12 -10.27 11.63
CA LEU A 118 -10.20 -9.71 12.97
C LEU A 118 -11.41 -8.78 13.13
N GLY A 119 -11.90 -8.24 12.02
CA GLY A 119 -13.09 -7.40 11.94
C GLY A 119 -13.36 -6.97 10.50
N ASP A 120 -14.41 -6.17 10.28
CA ASP A 120 -14.83 -5.70 8.95
C ASP A 120 -13.70 -5.03 8.15
N LYS A 121 -12.83 -4.29 8.86
CA LYS A 121 -11.67 -3.59 8.29
C LYS A 121 -10.34 -4.02 8.93
N ALA A 122 -10.29 -5.22 9.49
CA ALA A 122 -9.09 -5.70 10.18
C ALA A 122 -8.76 -7.17 9.87
N VAL A 123 -7.48 -7.45 9.63
CA VAL A 123 -7.00 -8.75 9.14
C VAL A 123 -5.61 -9.07 9.65
N SER A 124 -5.36 -10.35 9.91
CA SER A 124 -4.02 -10.91 10.15
C SER A 124 -3.67 -11.88 9.03
N ALA A 125 -2.56 -11.68 8.33
CA ALA A 125 -2.11 -12.56 7.26
C ALA A 125 -0.72 -13.14 7.57
N ARG A 126 -0.53 -14.43 7.27
CA ARG A 126 0.67 -15.19 7.61
C ARG A 126 1.26 -15.94 6.43
N TRP A 127 2.58 -16.02 6.42
CA TRP A 127 3.37 -16.75 5.43
C TRP A 127 4.49 -17.51 6.12
N VAL A 128 4.75 -18.72 5.65
CA VAL A 128 6.02 -19.40 5.95
C VAL A 128 7.02 -18.97 4.89
N LEU A 129 8.17 -18.44 5.29
CA LEU A 129 9.23 -18.01 4.40
C LEU A 129 10.19 -19.19 4.07
N GLY A 130 11.10 -18.97 3.14
CA GLY A 130 12.03 -19.98 2.63
C GLY A 130 12.99 -20.57 3.66
N ASP A 131 13.29 -19.83 4.72
CA ASP A 131 14.10 -20.26 5.86
C ASP A 131 13.28 -20.91 6.99
N GLY A 132 11.98 -21.15 6.75
CA GLY A 132 11.04 -21.69 7.72
C GLY A 132 10.48 -20.67 8.71
N SER A 133 10.97 -19.43 8.73
CA SER A 133 10.42 -18.38 9.59
C SER A 133 8.99 -18.01 9.20
N GLU A 134 8.18 -17.57 10.16
CA GLU A 134 6.83 -17.08 9.90
C GLU A 134 6.84 -15.55 9.81
N LEU A 135 6.38 -15.01 8.66
CA LEU A 135 6.04 -13.61 8.51
C LEU A 135 4.56 -13.42 8.81
N ARG A 136 4.25 -12.49 9.71
CA ARG A 136 2.89 -12.04 9.98
C ARG A 136 2.75 -10.55 9.72
N ILE A 137 1.66 -10.17 9.06
CA ILE A 137 1.23 -8.79 8.87
C ILE A 137 -0.17 -8.66 9.48
N ASP A 138 -0.29 -7.81 10.49
CA ASP A 138 -1.56 -7.41 11.08
C ASP A 138 -1.93 -6.02 10.59
N LEU A 139 -3.17 -5.84 10.15
CA LEU A 139 -3.67 -4.59 9.61
C LEU A 139 -5.05 -4.29 10.19
N ASN A 140 -5.23 -3.11 10.77
CA ASN A 140 -6.53 -2.59 11.19
C ASN A 140 -6.74 -1.21 10.56
N LEU A 141 -7.72 -1.11 9.67
CA LEU A 141 -8.14 0.13 9.00
C LEU A 141 -9.45 0.69 9.58
N SER A 142 -9.91 0.15 10.71
CA SER A 142 -11.10 0.64 11.40
C SER A 142 -10.75 1.72 12.42
N GLU A 143 -11.80 2.38 12.93
CA GLU A 143 -11.72 3.35 14.02
C GLU A 143 -11.68 2.70 15.42
N GLN A 144 -11.78 1.37 15.49
CA GLN A 144 -11.90 0.63 16.75
C GLN A 144 -10.73 -0.35 16.91
N ALA A 145 -10.29 -0.54 18.15
CA ALA A 145 -9.34 -1.61 18.45
C ALA A 145 -10.02 -2.97 18.28
N VAL A 146 -9.27 -3.96 17.82
CA VAL A 146 -9.76 -5.32 17.63
C VAL A 146 -8.87 -6.33 18.34
N ASP A 147 -9.45 -7.47 18.70
CA ASP A 147 -8.67 -8.60 19.19
C ASP A 147 -7.83 -9.20 18.05
N ALA A 148 -6.58 -9.53 18.36
CA ALA A 148 -5.64 -10.14 17.45
C ALA A 148 -5.18 -11.49 18.02
N PRO A 149 -4.77 -12.45 17.18
CA PRO A 149 -4.13 -13.67 17.68
C PRO A 149 -2.88 -13.32 18.49
N PRO A 150 -2.68 -13.92 19.68
CA PRO A 150 -1.46 -13.70 20.45
C PRO A 150 -0.24 -14.20 19.66
N GLN A 151 0.91 -13.59 19.94
CA GLN A 151 2.17 -13.96 19.32
C GLN A 151 3.22 -14.15 20.40
N GLN A 152 3.87 -15.30 20.38
CA GLN A 152 5.01 -15.62 21.25
C GLN A 152 6.28 -15.58 20.41
N ASN A 153 7.38 -15.12 21.02
CA ASN A 153 8.72 -15.11 20.40
C ASN A 153 8.80 -14.41 19.03
N ALA A 154 7.88 -13.47 18.75
CA ALA A 154 7.85 -12.72 17.51
C ALA A 154 8.67 -11.44 17.63
N ARG A 155 9.58 -11.21 16.68
CA ARG A 155 10.30 -9.94 16.52
C ARG A 155 9.52 -9.01 15.60
N GLN A 156 9.03 -7.91 16.13
CA GLN A 156 8.45 -6.84 15.31
C GLN A 156 9.54 -6.21 14.43
N ILE A 157 9.31 -6.16 13.13
CA ILE A 157 10.20 -5.52 12.14
C ILE A 157 9.67 -4.19 11.60
N PHE A 158 8.37 -3.92 11.78
CA PHE A 158 7.75 -2.65 11.42
C PHE A 158 6.46 -2.39 12.22
N SER A 159 6.17 -1.12 12.49
CA SER A 159 4.87 -0.63 12.96
C SER A 159 4.60 0.75 12.36
N SER A 160 3.37 1.00 11.89
CA SER A 160 2.96 2.31 11.37
C SER A 160 2.71 3.35 12.47
N ALA A 161 2.51 2.94 13.72
CA ALA A 161 2.31 3.83 14.86
C ALA A 161 3.55 3.83 15.78
N ALA A 162 4.25 4.96 15.87
CA ALA A 162 5.54 5.09 16.55
C ALA A 162 5.53 4.86 18.08
N LYS A 163 4.34 4.81 18.73
CA LYS A 163 4.21 4.83 20.20
C LYS A 163 3.10 3.95 20.75
N SER A 164 2.84 2.81 20.14
CA SER A 164 1.90 1.89 20.75
C SER A 164 2.59 0.57 21.06
N SER A 165 2.64 0.25 22.36
CA SER A 165 3.02 -1.06 22.86
C SER A 165 1.87 -2.03 22.52
N GLU A 166 1.72 -2.36 21.25
CA GLU A 166 0.56 -3.11 20.73
C GLU A 166 0.68 -4.61 20.90
N LEU A 167 1.89 -5.11 21.09
CA LEU A 167 2.12 -6.46 21.62
C LEU A 167 1.96 -6.43 23.15
N SER A 168 0.83 -5.93 23.64
CA SER A 168 0.36 -6.26 24.97
C SER A 168 0.21 -7.79 25.05
N PRO A 169 0.49 -8.45 26.19
CA PRO A 169 0.13 -9.85 26.42
C PRO A 169 -1.35 -10.18 26.13
N GLN A 170 -2.20 -9.16 26.00
CA GLN A 170 -3.63 -9.26 25.73
C GLN A 170 -4.00 -9.26 24.24
N ALA A 171 -3.05 -9.16 23.31
CA ALA A 171 -3.26 -9.32 21.86
C ALA A 171 -4.35 -8.40 21.28
N ILE A 172 -4.14 -7.08 21.37
CA ILE A 172 -5.04 -6.05 20.82
C ILE A 172 -4.32 -5.33 19.68
N LEU A 173 -5.02 -5.12 18.56
CA LEU A 173 -4.55 -4.35 17.41
C LEU A 173 -5.33 -3.02 17.33
N ASN A 174 -4.63 -1.90 17.44
CA ASN A 174 -5.26 -0.58 17.52
C ASN A 174 -5.84 -0.10 16.18
N PRO A 175 -6.74 0.91 16.21
CA PRO A 175 -7.21 1.59 15.01
C PRO A 175 -6.07 2.10 14.13
N TYR A 176 -6.23 2.00 12.82
CA TYR A 176 -5.31 2.56 11.81
C TYR A 176 -3.84 2.11 11.96
N THR A 177 -3.61 0.89 12.45
CA THR A 177 -2.27 0.33 12.61
C THR A 177 -1.98 -0.80 11.64
N ALA A 178 -0.73 -0.84 11.15
CA ALA A 178 -0.12 -1.99 10.51
C ALA A 178 1.10 -2.44 11.34
N ILE A 179 1.16 -3.72 11.70
CA ILE A 179 2.31 -4.34 12.38
C ILE A 179 2.85 -5.45 11.50
N VAL A 180 4.18 -5.54 11.41
CA VAL A 180 4.85 -6.65 10.73
C VAL A 180 5.83 -7.29 11.69
N SER A 181 5.76 -8.61 11.80
CA SER A 181 6.58 -9.40 12.70
C SER A 181 7.14 -10.65 12.03
N LEU A 182 8.29 -11.12 12.53
CA LEU A 182 8.91 -12.38 12.16
C LEU A 182 9.02 -13.29 13.39
N THR A 183 8.59 -14.53 13.29
CA THR A 183 8.84 -15.58 14.27
C THR A 183 9.84 -16.56 13.68
N ALA A 184 10.89 -16.90 14.44
CA ALA A 184 11.89 -17.88 13.99
C ALA A 184 11.27 -19.27 13.84
N SER A 185 11.90 -20.12 13.04
CA SER A 185 11.53 -21.54 12.96
C SER A 185 12.02 -22.27 14.21
N ASP A 186 11.16 -23.04 14.87
CA ASP A 186 11.51 -23.85 16.05
C ASP A 186 12.53 -24.97 15.74
N VAL A 187 12.86 -25.21 14.47
CA VAL A 187 13.75 -26.29 14.01
C VAL A 187 15.20 -26.13 14.48
N LEU A 188 15.61 -24.96 14.99
CA LEU A 188 16.96 -24.75 15.53
C LEU A 188 17.13 -25.19 17.00
N GLU A 189 16.06 -25.38 17.78
CA GLU A 189 16.21 -25.78 19.20
C GLU A 189 16.44 -27.29 19.37
N GLU A 190 16.12 -28.14 18.39
CA GLU A 190 16.34 -29.60 18.50
C GLU A 190 17.77 -30.04 18.14
N GLN A 191 18.63 -29.17 17.59
CA GLN A 191 19.99 -29.56 17.17
C GLN A 191 21.10 -29.32 18.21
N ASP A 192 20.79 -28.67 19.33
CA ASP A 192 21.76 -28.41 20.42
C ASP A 192 21.63 -29.40 21.60
N GLU A 193 20.77 -30.42 21.51
CA GLU A 193 20.59 -31.47 22.55
C GLU A 193 21.06 -32.89 22.14
N GLN A 194 21.91 -33.05 21.11
CA GLN A 194 22.52 -34.36 20.76
C GLN A 194 24.05 -34.39 20.83
#